data_AF-A0A2G9YBH9-F1
#
_entry.id   AF-A0A2G9YBH9-F1
#
_cell.length_a   1.000
_cell.length_b   1.000
_cell.length_c   1.000
_cell.angle_alpha   90.00
_cell.angle_beta   90.00
_cell.angle_gamma   90.00
#
_symmetry.space_group_name_H-M   'P 1'
#
loop_
_entity.id
_entity.type
_entity.pdbx_description
1 polymer ?
#
loop_
_entity_poly.entity_id
_entity_poly.type
_entity_poly.pdbx_seq_one_letter_code
_entity_poly.pdbx_strand_id
1 'polypeptide(L)' 'MTKYIFVTGGVLSSLGKGVACASLGTLLEARGYKITIQKFDPYLNVDPGTLTPYQHGEVFVTNDGAETDLDLGH' A
#
# COMPACT_ATOMS: atom_id res chain seq x y z
N MET A 1 -6.93 -13.03 -18.62
CA MET A 1 -7.87 -12.20 -17.83
C MET A 1 -7.19 -11.87 -16.51
N THR A 2 -7.10 -10.59 -16.16
CA THR A 2 -6.49 -10.13 -14.90
C THR A 2 -7.30 -10.62 -13.71
N LYS A 3 -6.63 -11.04 -12.64
CA LYS A 3 -7.24 -11.45 -11.38
C LYS A 3 -7.06 -10.36 -10.35
N TYR A 4 -8.05 -10.18 -9.48
CA TYR A 4 -8.03 -9.21 -8.39
C TYR A 4 -8.08 -9.97 -7.06
N ILE A 5 -7.16 -9.64 -6.16
CA ILE A 5 -7.13 -10.15 -4.79
C ILE A 5 -7.41 -8.96 -3.87
N PHE A 6 -8.50 -9.02 -3.11
CA PHE A 6 -8.85 -7.98 -2.15
C PHE A 6 -8.34 -8.39 -0.77
N VAL A 7 -7.54 -7.53 -0.16
CA VAL A 7 -7.07 -7.70 1.22
C VAL A 7 -7.82 -6.72 2.11
N THR A 8 -8.63 -7.25 3.03
CA THR A 8 -9.39 -6.46 3.99
C THR A 8 -8.88 -6.67 5.42
N GLY A 9 -9.18 -5.74 6.31
CA GLY A 9 -8.82 -5.83 7.73
C GLY A 9 -10.03 -5.94 8.63
N GLY A 10 -9.91 -6.73 9.69
CA GLY A 10 -10.89 -6.81 10.78
C GLY A 10 -10.24 -6.61 12.14
N VAL A 11 -11.07 -6.42 13.17
CA VAL A 11 -10.70 -6.25 14.59
C VAL A 11 -9.94 -4.95 14.90
N LEU A 12 -8.71 -4.78 14.41
CA LEU A 12 -7.87 -3.61 14.71
C LEU A 12 -7.02 -3.18 13.49
N SER A 13 -6.68 -1.89 13.44
CA SER A 13 -5.63 -1.37 12.57
C SER A 13 -4.23 -1.84 13.02
N SER A 14 -3.21 -1.59 12.21
CA SER A 14 -1.79 -1.87 12.54
C SER A 14 -1.39 -3.35 12.74
N LEU A 15 -2.23 -4.31 12.35
CA LEU A 15 -1.89 -5.75 12.34
C LEU A 15 -0.92 -6.19 11.23
N GLY A 16 -0.29 -5.26 10.51
CA GLY A 16 0.67 -5.60 9.45
C GLY A 16 0.07 -6.01 8.10
N LYS A 17 -1.10 -5.47 7.74
CA LYS A 17 -1.78 -5.78 6.47
C LYS A 17 -0.95 -5.41 5.23
N GLY A 18 -0.29 -4.25 5.25
CA GLY A 18 0.59 -3.79 4.17
C GLY A 18 1.71 -4.79 3.90
N VAL A 19 2.50 -5.11 4.95
CA VAL A 19 3.60 -6.08 4.87
C VAL A 19 3.14 -7.47 4.44
N ALA A 20 2.00 -7.96 4.92
CA ALA A 20 1.45 -9.25 4.50
C ALA A 20 1.05 -9.25 3.01
N CYS A 21 0.47 -8.14 2.53
CA CYS A 21 0.11 -7.97 1.12
C CYS A 21 1.36 -7.92 0.22
N ALA A 22 2.37 -7.13 0.60
CA ALA A 22 3.65 -7.04 -0.10
C ALA A 22 4.34 -8.40 -0.17
N SER A 23 4.40 -9.13 0.95
CA SER A 23 4.98 -10.48 1.01
C SER A 23 4.26 -11.49 0.09
N LEU A 24 2.92 -11.42 0.02
CA LEU A 24 2.14 -12.24 -0.92
C LEU A 24 2.46 -11.85 -2.37
N GLY A 25 2.60 -10.56 -2.66
CA GLY A 25 3.05 -10.05 -3.95
C GLY A 25 4.39 -10.65 -4.36
N THR A 26 5.39 -10.59 -3.49
CA THR A 26 6.73 -11.18 -3.74
C THR A 26 6.65 -12.69 -4.03
N LEU A 27 5.81 -13.44 -3.31
CA LEU A 27 5.63 -14.88 -3.56
C LEU A 27 4.98 -15.16 -4.92
N LEU A 28 4.04 -14.31 -5.36
CA LEU A 28 3.42 -14.43 -6.67
C LEU A 28 4.40 -14.07 -7.80
N GLU A 29 5.20 -13.02 -7.61
CA GLU A 29 6.29 -12.68 -8.55
C GLU A 29 7.32 -13.81 -8.67
N ALA A 30 7.71 -14.42 -7.55
CA ALA A 30 8.61 -15.57 -7.54
C ALA A 30 8.04 -16.80 -8.27
N ARG A 31 6.72 -16.85 -8.47
CA ARG A 31 6.02 -17.88 -9.27
C ARG A 31 5.84 -17.47 -10.74
N GLY A 32 6.40 -16.34 -11.16
CA GLY A 32 6.37 -15.85 -12.54
C GLY A 32 5.10 -15.08 -12.90
N TYR A 33 4.29 -14.67 -11.92
CA TYR A 33 3.12 -13.83 -12.18
C TYR A 33 3.53 -12.35 -12.26
N LYS A 34 2.98 -11.64 -13.24
CA LYS A 34 2.99 -10.17 -13.25
C LYS A 34 1.93 -9.68 -12.28
N ILE A 35 2.36 -8.99 -11.22
CA ILE A 35 1.47 -8.42 -10.20
C ILE A 35 1.57 -6.90 -10.19
N THR A 36 0.59 -6.27 -9.54
CA THR A 36 0.61 -4.86 -9.16
C THR A 36 -0.16 -4.73 -7.84
N ILE A 37 0.17 -3.72 -7.05
CA ILE A 37 -0.46 -3.43 -5.76
C ILE A 37 -1.19 -2.09 -5.85
N GLN A 38 -2.34 -2.00 -5.20
CA GLN A 38 -3.07 -0.75 -5.03
C GLN A 38 -3.55 -0.65 -3.58
N LYS A 39 -3.31 0.51 -2.98
CA LYS A 39 -3.73 0.87 -1.63
C LYS A 39 -4.96 1.77 -1.70
N PHE A 40 -5.94 1.52 -0.83
CA PHE A 40 -7.11 2.37 -0.66
C PHE A 40 -7.05 3.00 0.74
N ASP A 41 -6.85 4.31 0.78
CA ASP A 41 -6.86 5.08 2.02
C ASP A 41 -8.23 5.70 2.27
N PRO A 42 -8.84 5.46 3.45
CA PRO A 42 -10.17 6.00 3.77
C PRO A 42 -10.11 7.46 4.28
N TYR A 43 -8.96 8.13 4.16
CA TYR A 43 -8.78 9.51 4.61
C TYR A 43 -9.39 10.50 3.61
N LEU A 44 -9.72 11.70 4.09
CA LEU A 44 -10.28 12.77 3.25
C LEU A 44 -9.21 13.51 2.44
N ASN A 45 -7.95 13.42 2.87
CA ASN A 45 -6.83 14.07 2.21
C ASN A 45 -6.72 13.51 0.78
N VAL A 46 -6.49 14.40 -0.19
CA VAL A 46 -6.29 14.03 -1.59
C VAL A 46 -4.97 13.26 -1.76
N ASP A 47 -3.96 13.69 -1.00
CA ASP A 47 -2.62 13.11 -0.90
C ASP A 47 -2.14 13.24 0.56
N PRO A 48 -1.12 12.48 0.98
CA PRO A 48 -0.59 12.56 2.34
C PRO A 48 0.37 13.73 2.55
N GLY A 49 0.67 14.56 1.54
CA GLY A 49 1.59 15.71 1.65
C GLY A 49 1.14 16.76 2.67
N THR A 50 -0.15 16.77 3.00
CA THR A 50 -0.74 17.64 4.05
C THR A 50 -0.70 17.05 5.46
N LEU A 51 -0.29 15.79 5.63
CA LEU A 51 -0.18 15.12 6.92
C LEU A 51 1.20 15.38 7.56
N THR A 52 1.24 15.51 8.88
CA THR A 52 2.52 15.66 9.61
C THR A 52 3.29 14.33 9.60
N PRO A 53 4.51 14.25 9.03
CA PRO A 53 5.20 12.97 8.86
C PRO A 53 5.56 12.26 10.17
N TYR A 54 5.88 13.04 11.21
CA TYR A 54 6.23 12.51 12.53
C TYR A 54 5.06 11.86 13.27
N GLN A 55 3.82 12.10 12.83
CA GLN A 55 2.61 11.58 13.47
C GLN A 55 1.93 10.51 12.61
N HIS A 56 1.97 10.65 11.29
CA HIS A 56 1.23 9.81 10.35
C HIS A 56 2.12 8.90 9.49
N GLY A 57 3.45 9.04 9.58
CA GLY A 57 4.39 8.34 8.74
C GLY A 57 4.86 9.18 7.55
N GLU A 58 5.89 8.70 6.87
CA GLU A 58 6.46 9.39 5.72
C GLU A 58 5.53 9.41 4.50
N VAL A 59 5.83 10.32 3.56
CA VAL A 59 5.18 10.36 2.25
C VAL A 59 6.07 9.61 1.27
N PHE A 60 5.52 8.61 0.59
CA PHE A 60 6.23 7.87 -0.44
C PHE A 60 6.00 8.53 -1.81
N VAL A 61 7.07 8.84 -2.54
CA VAL A 61 7.01 9.48 -3.86
C VAL A 61 7.33 8.47 -4.94
N THR A 62 6.39 8.24 -5.86
CA THR A 62 6.56 7.32 -6.99
C THR A 62 7.44 7.93 -8.09
N ASN A 63 7.93 7.09 -9.03
CA ASN A 63 8.79 7.54 -10.13
C ASN A 63 8.15 8.57 -11.07
N ASP A 64 6.82 8.61 -11.14
CA ASP A 64 6.04 9.62 -11.88
C ASP A 64 5.70 10.86 -11.04
N GLY A 65 6.18 10.93 -9.80
CA GLY A 65 6.10 12.10 -8.93
C GLY A 65 4.82 12.19 -8.08
N ALA A 66 4.02 11.12 -7.97
CA ALA A 66 2.86 11.13 -7.10
C ALA A 66 3.27 10.97 -5.62
N GLU A 67 2.70 11.81 -4.75
CA GLU A 67 2.82 11.71 -3.31
C GLU A 67 1.78 10.71 -2.78
N THR A 68 2.23 9.65 -2.12
CA THR A 68 1.40 8.49 -1.74
C THR A 68 1.68 8.03 -0.32
N ASP A 69 0.80 7.19 0.21
CA ASP A 69 0.96 6.59 1.52
C ASP A 69 2.20 5.68 1.57
N LEU A 70 2.85 5.65 2.73
CA LEU A 70 4.07 4.86 2.95
C LEU A 70 3.91 3.37 2.66
N ASP A 71 2.69 2.82 2.73
CA ASP A 71 2.44 1.41 2.44
C ASP A 71 2.80 1.00 1.00
N LEU A 72 2.87 1.94 0.04
CA LEU A 72 3.34 1.65 -1.32
C LEU A 72 4.86 1.49 -1.43
N GLY A 73 5.61 1.87 -0.40
CA GLY A 73 7.05 1.62 -0.30
C GLY A 73 7.41 0.25 0.27
N HIS A 74 6.43 -0.49 0.83
CA HIS A 74 6.61 -1.85 1.35
C HIS A 74 6.73 -2.90 0.25
#